data_AF-A0AAV4IYN6-F1
#
_entry.id   AF-A0AAV4IYN6-F1
#
_cell.length_a   1.000
_cell.length_b   1.000
_cell.length_c   1.000
_cell.angle_alpha   90.00
_cell.angle_beta   90.00
_cell.angle_gamma   90.00
#
_symmetry.space_group_name_H-M   'P 1'
#
loop_
_entity.id
_entity.type
_entity.pdbx_description
1 polymer ?
#
loop_
_entity_poly.entity_id
_entity_poly.type
_entity_poly.pdbx_seq_one_letter_code
_entity_poly.pdbx_strand_id
1 'polypeptide(L)'
;MVPVALYETLGLQACKHILNECEIATVICDTSKKVHSVLELKPEVSKLRLIVAMEPVEDNIRSAADSAGLKLVTFEDILVVQQFVCSTRYS
;
A
#
# COMPACT_ATOMS: atom_id res chain seq x y z
N MET A 1 -2.85 -6.49 14.12
CA MET A 1 -1.73 -6.18 13.21
C MET A 1 -0.93 -5.05 13.85
N VAL A 2 0.40 -5.13 13.83
CA VAL A 2 1.27 -4.08 14.36
C VAL A 2 1.94 -3.38 13.18
N PRO A 3 1.75 -2.06 12.98
CA PRO A 3 2.41 -1.35 11.91
C PRO A 3 3.91 -1.27 12.20
N VAL A 4 4.73 -1.61 11.21
CA VAL A 4 6.19 -1.49 11.27
C VAL A 4 6.61 -0.48 10.22
N ALA A 5 7.33 0.56 10.64
CA ALA A 5 7.87 1.55 9.72
C ALA A 5 9.05 0.94 8.95
N LEU A 6 8.90 0.84 7.62
CA LEU A 6 9.97 0.50 6.71
C LEU A 6 10.74 1.78 6.36
N TYR A 7 11.87 1.99 7.03
CA TYR A 7 12.73 3.15 6.76
C TYR A 7 13.49 2.94 5.46
N GLU A 8 13.40 3.91 4.55
CA GLU A 8 14.02 3.89 3.20
C GLU A 8 15.55 3.87 3.20
N THR A 9 16.20 3.94 4.37
CA THR A 9 17.66 3.99 4.50
C THR A 9 18.37 2.75 3.95
N LEU A 10 17.65 1.63 3.81
CA LEU A 10 18.20 0.38 3.30
C LEU A 10 17.97 0.16 1.78
N GLY A 11 17.29 1.11 1.12
CA GLY A 11 16.99 1.04 -0.31
C GLY A 11 15.93 -0.01 -0.71
N LEU A 12 15.60 -0.01 -2.00
CA LEU A 12 14.60 -0.89 -2.62
C LEU A 12 14.84 -2.39 -2.36
N GLN A 13 16.11 -2.81 -2.39
CA GLN A 13 16.48 -4.22 -2.21
C GLN A 13 16.19 -4.74 -0.80
N ALA A 14 16.39 -3.92 0.22
CA ALA A 14 16.06 -4.30 1.58
C ALA A 14 14.54 -4.31 1.81
N CYS A 15 13.81 -3.35 1.24
CA CYS A 15 12.34 -3.37 1.26
C CYS A 15 11.83 -4.69 0.67
N LYS A 16 12.33 -5.10 -0.50
CA LYS A 16 12.00 -6.39 -1.11
C LYS A 16 12.28 -7.56 -0.15
N HIS A 17 13.46 -7.59 0.47
CA HIS A 17 13.84 -8.67 1.38
C HIS A 17 12.87 -8.76 2.57
N ILE A 18 12.56 -7.64 3.22
CA ILE A 18 11.64 -7.60 4.37
C ILE A 18 10.22 -7.98 3.95
N LEU A 19 9.73 -7.49 2.81
CA LEU A 19 8.40 -7.83 2.31
C LEU A 19 8.22 -9.33 2.08
N ASN A 20 9.26 -10.00 1.58
CA ASN A 20 9.27 -11.44 1.35
C ASN A 20 9.44 -12.24 2.65
N GLU A 21 10.43 -11.91 3.48
CA GLU A 21 10.70 -12.62 4.74
C GLU A 21 9.55 -12.51 5.75
N CYS A 22 8.92 -11.33 5.83
CA CYS A 22 7.81 -11.07 6.74
C CYS A 22 6.44 -11.37 6.13
N GLU A 23 6.38 -11.86 4.89
CA GLU A 23 5.14 -12.11 4.12
C GLU A 23 4.12 -10.96 4.20
N ILE A 24 4.61 -9.72 4.07
CA ILE A 24 3.78 -8.52 4.30
C ILE A 24 2.75 -8.39 3.19
N ALA A 25 1.47 -8.41 3.58
CA ALA A 25 0.35 -8.30 2.64
C ALA A 25 -0.05 -6.85 2.32
N THR A 26 0.27 -5.90 3.21
CA THR A 26 -0.16 -4.50 3.13
C THR A 26 1.00 -3.56 3.37
N VAL A 27 1.17 -2.59 2.47
CA VAL A 27 2.19 -1.54 2.59
C VAL A 27 1.52 -0.17 2.55
N ILE A 28 1.97 0.73 3.42
CA ILE A 28 1.55 2.12 3.43
C ILE A 28 2.70 2.95 2.85
N CYS A 29 2.40 3.75 1.84
CA CYS A 29 3.36 4.59 1.13
C CYS A 29 2.96 6.06 1.29
N ASP A 30 3.94 6.88 1.70
CA ASP A 30 3.69 8.31 1.88
C ASP A 30 3.64 9.03 0.53
N THR A 31 4.60 8.74 -0.35
CA THR A 31 4.81 9.46 -1.63
C THR A 31 4.47 8.59 -2.84
N SER A 32 3.95 9.21 -3.91
CA SER A 32 3.67 8.55 -5.21
C SER A 32 4.87 7.80 -5.79
N LYS A 33 6.10 8.33 -5.63
CA LYS A 33 7.35 7.66 -6.02
C LYS A 33 7.52 6.30 -5.33
N LYS A 34 7.18 6.21 -4.04
CA LYS A 34 7.26 4.95 -3.28
C LYS A 34 6.25 3.93 -3.80
N VAL A 35 5.07 4.39 -4.21
CA VAL A 35 4.05 3.53 -4.83
C VAL A 35 4.58 2.91 -6.13
N HIS A 36 5.22 3.71 -6.99
CA HIS A 36 5.87 3.20 -8.20
C HIS A 36 6.98 2.19 -7.89
N SER A 37 7.85 2.52 -6.94
CA SER A 37 8.90 1.63 -6.46
C SER A 37 8.35 0.28 -5.95
N VAL A 38 7.23 0.29 -5.24
CA VAL A 38 6.59 -0.95 -4.75
C VAL A 38 5.89 -1.72 -5.87
N LEU A 39 5.32 -1.03 -6.86
CA LEU A 39 4.74 -1.65 -8.07
C LEU A 39 5.80 -2.40 -8.88
N GLU A 40 6.99 -1.83 -9.05
CA GLU A 40 8.12 -2.47 -9.73
C GLU A 40 8.60 -3.75 -9.01
N LEU A 41 8.44 -3.80 -7.68
CA LEU A 41 8.78 -4.97 -6.87
C LEU A 41 7.70 -6.06 -6.90
N LYS A 42 6.50 -5.79 -7.41
CA LYS A 42 5.40 -6.78 -7.47
C LYS A 42 5.78 -8.15 -8.06
N PRO A 43 6.49 -8.25 -9.21
CA PRO A 43 6.91 -9.56 -9.72
C PRO A 43 7.78 -10.37 -8.74
N GLU A 44 8.47 -9.68 -7.83
CA GLU A 44 9.39 -10.28 -6.87
C GLU A 44 8.77 -10.46 -5.48
N VAL A 45 7.59 -9.87 -5.24
CA VAL A 45 6.86 -9.88 -3.96
C VAL A 45 5.43 -10.39 -4.18
N SER A 46 5.29 -11.72 -4.15
CA SER A 46 4.02 -12.40 -4.45
C SER A 46 2.93 -12.17 -3.40
N LYS A 47 3.32 -11.99 -2.12
CA LYS A 47 2.40 -11.86 -0.97
C LYS A 47 1.75 -10.49 -0.84
N LEU A 48 2.28 -9.47 -1.50
CA LEU A 48 1.74 -8.11 -1.47
C LEU A 48 0.38 -8.05 -2.18
N ARG A 49 -0.65 -7.58 -1.47
CA ARG A 49 -2.04 -7.52 -1.96
C ARG A 49 -2.63 -6.12 -1.95
N LEU A 50 -2.21 -5.28 -1.00
CA LEU A 50 -2.79 -3.96 -0.77
C LEU A 50 -1.68 -2.92 -0.62
N ILE A 51 -1.82 -1.82 -1.34
CA ILE A 51 -1.02 -0.61 -1.17
C ILE A 51 -1.95 0.51 -0.72
N VAL A 52 -1.59 1.18 0.37
CA VAL A 52 -2.28 2.37 0.85
C VAL A 52 -1.41 3.59 0.57
N ALA A 53 -1.89 4.52 -0.24
CA ALA A 53 -1.21 5.77 -0.53
C ALA A 53 -1.73 6.88 0.39
N MET A 54 -0.84 7.57 1.10
CA MET A 54 -1.24 8.76 1.89
C MET A 54 -1.50 9.97 1.01
N GLU A 55 -0.69 10.15 -0.04
CA GLU A 55 -0.89 11.20 -1.03
C GLU A 55 -1.88 10.78 -2.13
N PRO A 56 -2.58 11.74 -2.76
CA PRO A 56 -3.39 11.46 -3.94
C PRO A 56 -2.52 10.90 -5.06
N VAL A 57 -2.92 9.73 -5.57
CA VAL A 57 -2.27 9.01 -6.66
C VAL A 57 -3.04 9.21 -7.96
N GLU A 58 -2.32 9.47 -9.05
CA GLU A 58 -2.87 9.60 -10.40
C GLU A 58 -3.55 8.30 -10.86
N ASP A 59 -4.57 8.43 -11.72
CA ASP A 59 -5.32 7.29 -12.27
C ASP A 59 -4.45 6.33 -13.10
N ASN A 60 -3.34 6.82 -13.66
CA ASN A 60 -2.35 6.01 -14.34
C ASN A 60 -1.75 4.93 -13.41
N ILE A 61 -1.45 5.31 -12.16
CA ILE A 61 -0.85 4.43 -11.15
C ILE A 61 -1.88 3.42 -10.65
N ARG A 62 -3.14 3.86 -10.49
CA ARG A 62 -4.26 2.98 -10.13
C ARG A 62 -4.44 1.87 -11.17
N SER A 63 -4.47 2.25 -12.45
CA SER A 63 -4.60 1.31 -13.58
C SER A 63 -3.44 0.31 -13.64
N ALA A 64 -2.21 0.76 -13.36
CA ALA A 64 -1.03 -0.09 -13.30
C ALA A 64 -1.11 -1.08 -12.12
N ALA A 65 -1.59 -0.64 -10.95
CA ALA A 65 -1.78 -1.49 -9.79
C ALA A 65 -2.84 -2.57 -10.03
N ASP A 66 -3.98 -2.20 -10.61
CA ASP A 66 -5.05 -3.15 -10.96
C ASP A 66 -4.57 -4.19 -11.97
N SER A 67 -3.81 -3.76 -12.98
CA SER A 67 -3.20 -4.67 -13.97
C SER A 67 -2.21 -5.65 -13.34
N ALA A 68 -1.55 -5.24 -12.25
CA ALA A 68 -0.63 -6.07 -11.48
C ALA A 68 -1.34 -6.91 -10.38
N GLY A 69 -2.67 -6.84 -10.29
CA GLY A 69 -3.47 -7.56 -9.29
C GLY A 69 -3.31 -7.01 -7.86
N LEU A 70 -2.90 -5.75 -7.72
CA LEU A 70 -2.75 -5.05 -6.45
C LEU A 70 -3.93 -4.11 -6.23
N LYS A 71 -4.48 -4.10 -5.02
CA LYS A 71 -5.44 -3.07 -4.62
C LYS A 71 -4.69 -1.82 -4.20
N LEU A 72 -4.95 -0.70 -4.86
CA LEU A 72 -4.45 0.62 -4.46
C LEU A 72 -5.60 1.40 -3.82
N VAL A 73 -5.41 1.87 -2.59
CA VAL A 73 -6.42 2.63 -1.83
C VAL A 73 -5.78 3.91 -1.34
N THR A 74 -6.46 5.04 -1.47
CA THR A 74 -5.97 6.29 -0.89
C THR A 74 -6.40 6.43 0.56
N PHE A 75 -5.63 7.19 1.34
CA PHE A 75 -5.98 7.42 2.73
C PHE A 75 -7.33 8.14 2.88
N GLU A 76 -7.69 9.01 1.93
CA GLU A 76 -9.01 9.65 1.87
C GLU A 76 -10.15 8.63 1.77
N ASP A 77 -10.00 7.61 0.92
CA ASP A 77 -11.00 6.54 0.78
C ASP A 77 -11.22 5.81 2.12
N ILE A 78 -10.14 5.60 2.89
CA ILE A 78 -10.19 4.92 4.20
C ILE A 78 -10.90 5.79 5.24
N LEU A 79 -10.66 7.10 5.23
CA LEU A 79 -11.30 8.04 6.16
C LEU A 79 -12.82 8.07 5.95
N VAL A 80 -13.27 8.06 4.68
CA VAL A 80 -14.71 8.01 4.35
C VAL A 80 -15.32 6.72 4.88
N VAL A 81 -14.67 5.57 4.68
CA VAL A 81 -15.17 4.28 5.18
C VAL A 81 -15.28 4.25 6.71
N GLN A 82 -14.31 4.80 7.45
CA GLN A 82 -14.39 4.86 8.92
C GLN A 82 -15.62 5.65 9.40
N GLN A 83 -15.98 6.72 8.69
CA GLN A 83 -17.10 7.58 9.07
C GLN A 83 -18.44 6.85 8.93
N PHE A 84 -18.61 6.02 7.90
CA PHE A 84 -19.79 5.18 7.71
C PHE A 84 -19.89 4.02 8.71
N VAL A 85 -18.77 3.39 9.05
CA VAL A 85 -18.77 2.28 10.03
C VAL A 85 -19.10 2.77 11.45
N CYS A 86 -18.66 3.98 11.80
CA CYS A 86 -18.94 4.57 13.11
C CYS A 86 -20.40 5.00 13.24
N SER A 87 -21.01 5.57 12.19
CA SER A 87 -22.41 5.99 12.22
C SER A 87 -23.40 4.81 12.30
N THR A 88 -23.05 3.65 11.72
CA THR A 88 -23.93 2.47 11.71
C THR A 88 -23.85 1.63 13.00
N ARG A 89 -22.84 1.86 13.87
CA ARG A 89 -22.70 1.17 15.17
C ARG A 89 -23.32 1.93 16.36
N TYR A 90 -23.84 3.13 16.14
CA TYR A 90 -24.45 4.00 17.14
C TYR A 90 -25.91 4.35 16.79
N SER A 91 -26.68 3.38 16.29
CA SER A 91 -28.15 3.44 16.17
C SER A 91 -28.78 2.16 16.69
#